data_AF-A0A1J7BE53-F1
#
_entry.id   AF-A0A1J7BE53-F1
#
_cell.length_a   1.000
_cell.length_b   1.000
_cell.length_c   1.000
_cell.angle_alpha   90.00
_cell.angle_beta   90.00
_cell.angle_gamma   90.00
#
_symmetry.space_group_name_H-M   'P 1'
#
loop_
_entity.id
_entity.type
_entity.pdbx_description
1 polymer ?
#
loop_
_entity_poly.entity_id
_entity_poly.type
_entity_poly.pdbx_seq_one_letter_code
_entity_poly.pdbx_strand_id
1 'polypeptide(L)'
;MIAFLFAQYDRHILDPGKQPLFLLLVGFILSFLTIRFSVRMIRRGVSWWPSNIKAGGLHIHHMVFGIAILIVSGVASFALRGDAPGWRDVWAFFFGTGCGLVLDEFALILHLEDVYWKEQGRKSVDAVIIGILIIAILLLGQFPLGARPPTGGRWALVAVICLDAVLALVALLKGKIWTGLLGIFVPVLGLIGAIRLARPGSPWARWRYTSRPRRMTRAVRRERRVHRRADTARTWLFDRIAGAPERSPMIQKSPMLRDAAGRLAQRVAPPDTGAGAGEPREAEEPWLSRLEHYRDDLREDHEESRRRHELRRAARRRRREAARQRGRNTRPPTIR
;
A
#
# COMPACT_ATOMS: atom_id res chain seq x y z
N MET A 1 0.85 12.39 -34.14
CA MET A 1 0.83 11.81 -32.78
C MET A 1 1.03 10.30 -32.80
N ILE A 2 0.20 9.52 -33.50
CA ILE A 2 0.32 8.04 -33.56
C ILE A 2 1.66 7.58 -34.17
N ALA A 3 2.09 8.15 -35.30
CA ALA A 3 3.39 7.84 -35.91
C ALA A 3 4.58 8.15 -34.98
N PHE A 4 4.48 9.20 -34.16
CA PHE A 4 5.49 9.52 -33.16
C PHE A 4 5.57 8.45 -32.07
N LEU A 5 4.42 7.94 -31.61
CA LEU A 5 4.37 6.86 -30.61
C LEU A 5 4.98 5.57 -31.15
N PHE A 6 4.68 5.19 -32.40
CA PHE A 6 5.31 4.04 -33.05
C PHE A 6 6.82 4.22 -33.18
N ALA A 7 7.29 5.38 -33.63
CA ALA A 7 8.73 5.65 -33.71
C ALA A 7 9.44 5.59 -32.34
N GLN A 8 8.79 6.00 -31.24
CA GLN A 8 9.34 5.83 -29.89
C GLN A 8 9.33 4.36 -29.46
N TYR A 9 8.26 3.64 -29.78
CA TYR A 9 8.15 2.22 -29.48
C TYR A 9 9.24 1.40 -30.19
N ASP A 10 9.46 1.65 -31.48
CA ASP A 10 10.49 0.97 -32.26
C ASP A 10 11.86 1.23 -31.63
N ARG A 11 12.22 2.50 -31.44
CA ARG A 11 13.51 2.92 -30.86
C ARG A 11 13.78 2.38 -29.46
N HIS A 12 12.76 2.33 -28.59
CA HIS A 12 12.97 2.07 -27.16
C HIS A 12 12.59 0.65 -26.72
N ILE A 13 11.76 -0.06 -27.50
CA ILE A 13 11.23 -1.39 -27.15
C ILE A 13 11.67 -2.44 -28.16
N LEU A 14 11.42 -2.23 -29.46
CA LEU A 14 11.75 -3.23 -30.49
C LEU A 14 13.25 -3.32 -30.76
N ASP A 15 13.89 -2.21 -31.14
CA ASP A 15 15.31 -2.17 -31.51
C ASP A 15 16.22 -2.69 -30.38
N PRO A 16 15.97 -2.37 -29.09
CA PRO A 16 16.78 -2.90 -27.99
C PRO A 16 16.42 -4.33 -27.55
N GLY A 17 15.48 -5.00 -28.24
CA GLY A 17 15.05 -6.37 -27.92
C GLY A 17 14.25 -6.51 -26.62
N LYS A 18 13.61 -5.42 -26.15
CA LYS A 18 12.84 -5.38 -24.90
C LYS A 18 11.38 -5.81 -25.04
N GLN A 19 10.98 -6.19 -26.26
CA GLN A 19 9.63 -6.59 -26.62
C GLN A 19 9.01 -7.67 -25.70
N PRO A 20 9.69 -8.78 -25.36
CA PRO A 20 9.11 -9.78 -24.46
C PRO A 20 8.84 -9.20 -23.07
N LEU A 21 9.78 -8.44 -22.52
CA LEU A 21 9.63 -7.83 -21.20
C LEU A 21 8.50 -6.78 -21.18
N PHE A 22 8.27 -6.11 -22.30
CA PHE A 22 7.18 -5.13 -22.43
C PHE A 22 5.83 -5.85 -22.40
N LEU A 23 5.71 -6.94 -23.17
CA LEU A 23 4.51 -7.74 -23.20
C LEU A 23 4.23 -8.46 -21.88
N LEU A 24 5.28 -8.86 -21.14
CA LEU A 24 5.15 -9.33 -19.76
C LEU A 24 4.51 -8.26 -18.87
N LEU A 25 4.98 -7.00 -18.94
CA LEU A 25 4.38 -5.91 -18.18
C LEU A 25 2.91 -5.68 -18.56
N VAL A 26 2.61 -5.70 -19.86
CA VAL A 26 1.24 -5.51 -20.37
C VAL A 26 0.33 -6.64 -19.88
N GLY A 27 0.74 -7.91 -20.04
CA GLY A 27 -0.03 -9.07 -19.58
C GLY A 27 -0.32 -9.02 -18.08
N PHE A 28 0.68 -8.63 -17.28
CA PHE A 28 0.53 -8.43 -15.84
C PHE A 28 -0.51 -7.35 -15.52
N ILE A 29 -0.35 -6.14 -16.06
CA ILE A 29 -1.28 -5.03 -15.78
C ILE A 29 -2.70 -5.39 -16.22
N LEU A 30 -2.86 -5.95 -17.43
CA LEU A 30 -4.17 -6.31 -17.96
C LEU A 30 -4.85 -7.41 -17.15
N SER A 31 -4.13 -8.44 -16.72
CA SER A 31 -4.71 -9.53 -15.94
C SER A 31 -5.16 -9.04 -14.56
N PHE A 32 -4.34 -8.23 -13.89
CA PHE A 32 -4.67 -7.62 -12.60
C PHE A 32 -5.89 -6.71 -12.68
N LEU A 33 -5.96 -5.83 -13.69
CA LEU A 33 -7.11 -4.93 -13.87
C LEU A 33 -8.38 -5.72 -14.23
N THR A 34 -8.26 -6.72 -15.09
CA THR A 34 -9.37 -7.57 -15.52
C THR A 34 -9.95 -8.34 -14.33
N ILE A 35 -9.12 -8.97 -13.50
CA ILE A 35 -9.62 -9.73 -12.35
C ILE A 35 -10.24 -8.83 -11.29
N ARG A 36 -9.64 -7.65 -11.03
CA ARG A 36 -10.21 -6.64 -10.13
C ARG A 36 -11.56 -6.12 -10.62
N PHE A 37 -11.67 -5.89 -11.93
CA PHE A 37 -12.91 -5.53 -12.55
C PHE A 37 -13.95 -6.65 -12.40
N SER A 38 -13.56 -7.89 -12.69
CA SER A 38 -14.43 -9.07 -12.57
C SER A 38 -14.97 -9.24 -11.15
N VAL A 39 -14.09 -9.24 -10.14
CA VAL A 39 -14.49 -9.32 -8.72
C VAL A 39 -15.42 -8.17 -8.33
N ARG A 40 -15.20 -6.97 -8.86
CA ARG A 40 -16.08 -5.82 -8.61
C ARG A 40 -17.46 -5.98 -9.24
N MET A 41 -17.54 -6.53 -10.44
CA MET A 41 -18.80 -6.79 -11.14
C MET A 41 -19.61 -7.89 -10.44
N ILE A 42 -18.95 -8.97 -10.02
CA ILE A 42 -19.56 -10.04 -9.22
C ILE A 42 -20.11 -9.48 -7.90
N ARG A 43 -19.32 -8.66 -7.19
CA ARG A 43 -19.76 -8.02 -5.94
C ARG A 43 -20.92 -7.03 -6.12
N ARG A 44 -21.03 -6.40 -7.28
CA ARG A 44 -22.15 -5.50 -7.62
C ARG A 44 -23.41 -6.26 -8.04
N GLY A 45 -23.36 -7.59 -8.13
CA GLY A 45 -24.50 -8.40 -8.55
C GLY A 45 -24.93 -8.15 -9.99
N VAL A 46 -23.98 -7.81 -10.88
CA VAL A 46 -24.29 -7.52 -12.27
C VAL A 46 -24.69 -8.79 -12.99
N SER A 47 -25.95 -8.89 -13.41
CA SER A 47 -26.58 -10.12 -13.91
C SER A 47 -25.99 -10.66 -15.21
N TRP A 48 -25.40 -9.82 -16.07
CA TRP A 48 -24.76 -10.25 -17.32
C TRP A 48 -23.30 -10.69 -17.15
N TRP A 49 -22.71 -10.52 -15.96
CA TRP A 49 -21.31 -10.86 -15.72
C TRP A 49 -21.17 -12.30 -15.20
N PRO A 50 -20.14 -13.07 -15.63
CA PRO A 50 -19.93 -14.44 -15.15
C PRO A 50 -19.81 -14.50 -13.63
N SER A 51 -20.55 -15.43 -13.01
CA SER A 51 -20.48 -15.68 -11.58
C SER A 51 -19.23 -16.49 -11.20
N ASN A 52 -18.98 -16.66 -9.90
CA ASN A 52 -17.82 -17.41 -9.41
C ASN A 52 -17.79 -18.84 -9.96
N ILE A 53 -16.61 -19.30 -10.38
CA ILE A 53 -16.38 -20.68 -10.80
C ILE A 53 -16.38 -21.56 -9.54
N LYS A 54 -17.36 -22.46 -9.45
CA LYS A 54 -17.45 -23.49 -8.40
C LYS A 54 -17.41 -24.86 -9.06
N ALA A 55 -16.43 -25.68 -8.70
CA ALA A 55 -16.41 -27.10 -9.08
C ALA A 55 -16.77 -27.92 -7.83
N GLY A 56 -17.94 -28.56 -7.82
CA GLY A 56 -18.33 -29.48 -6.74
C GLY A 56 -18.38 -28.88 -5.31
N GLY A 57 -18.61 -27.57 -5.16
CA GLY A 57 -18.58 -26.88 -3.87
C GLY A 57 -17.23 -26.26 -3.48
N LEU A 58 -16.15 -26.55 -4.23
CA LEU A 58 -14.84 -25.95 -4.05
C LEU A 58 -14.75 -24.59 -4.78
N HIS A 59 -14.44 -23.54 -4.03
CA HIS A 59 -14.15 -22.22 -4.57
C HIS A 59 -12.70 -22.17 -5.07
N ILE A 60 -12.52 -22.19 -6.39
CA ILE A 60 -11.20 -22.09 -7.01
C ILE A 60 -10.81 -20.61 -7.07
N HIS A 61 -9.74 -20.24 -6.37
CA HIS A 61 -9.18 -18.90 -6.46
C HIS A 61 -8.51 -18.72 -7.81
N HIS A 62 -8.64 -17.54 -8.41
CA HIS A 62 -8.05 -17.24 -9.72
C HIS A 62 -6.51 -17.34 -9.71
N MET A 63 -5.88 -17.27 -8.53
CA MET A 63 -4.48 -17.60 -8.31
C MET A 63 -4.11 -18.98 -8.87
N VAL A 64 -4.99 -19.99 -8.77
CA VAL A 64 -4.72 -21.35 -9.26
C VAL A 64 -4.52 -21.35 -10.77
N PHE A 65 -5.36 -20.63 -11.52
CA PHE A 65 -5.17 -20.43 -12.95
C PHE A 65 -3.89 -19.64 -13.24
N GLY A 66 -3.59 -18.64 -12.41
CA GLY A 66 -2.34 -17.89 -12.49
C GLY A 66 -1.09 -18.78 -12.36
N ILE A 67 -1.07 -19.70 -11.39
CA ILE A 67 0.01 -20.68 -11.20
C ILE A 67 0.14 -21.59 -12.42
N ALA A 68 -0.98 -22.13 -12.93
CA ALA A 68 -0.95 -22.97 -14.12
C ALA A 68 -0.37 -22.23 -15.34
N ILE A 69 -0.80 -20.97 -15.55
CA ILE A 69 -0.28 -20.12 -16.62
C ILE A 69 1.21 -19.86 -16.42
N LEU A 70 1.67 -19.54 -15.20
CA LEU A 70 3.10 -19.34 -14.90
C LEU A 70 3.94 -20.57 -15.20
N ILE A 71 3.49 -21.75 -14.79
CA ILE A 71 4.21 -23.00 -15.02
C ILE A 71 4.29 -23.29 -16.52
N VAL A 72 3.15 -23.24 -17.23
CA VAL A 72 3.11 -23.53 -18.66
C VAL A 72 3.94 -22.53 -19.45
N SER A 73 3.75 -21.23 -19.23
CA SER A 73 4.49 -20.19 -19.94
C SER A 73 5.98 -20.16 -19.58
N GLY A 74 6.32 -20.38 -18.31
CA GLY A 74 7.69 -20.48 -17.83
C GLY A 74 8.41 -21.67 -18.47
N VAL A 75 7.84 -22.87 -18.39
CA VAL A 75 8.41 -24.08 -19.03
C VAL A 75 8.51 -23.88 -20.53
N ALA A 76 7.45 -23.39 -21.19
CA ALA A 76 7.47 -23.14 -22.63
C ALA A 76 8.57 -22.12 -23.01
N SER A 77 8.78 -21.06 -22.21
CA SER A 77 9.84 -20.07 -22.42
C SER A 77 11.26 -20.64 -22.38
N PHE A 78 11.48 -21.77 -21.73
CA PHE A 78 12.79 -22.45 -21.69
C PHE A 78 12.88 -23.62 -22.67
N ALA A 79 11.80 -24.37 -22.85
CA ALA A 79 11.75 -25.58 -23.65
C ALA A 79 11.67 -25.30 -25.16
N LEU A 80 10.89 -24.30 -25.55
CA LEU A 80 10.68 -23.96 -26.96
C LEU A 80 11.78 -23.03 -27.47
N ARG A 81 13.03 -23.46 -27.44
CA ARG A 81 14.13 -22.69 -28.06
C ARG A 81 13.97 -22.73 -29.58
N GLY A 82 13.32 -21.73 -30.15
CA GLY A 82 13.25 -21.54 -31.60
C GLY A 82 13.59 -20.12 -32.02
N ASP A 83 14.17 -19.96 -33.20
CA ASP A 83 14.42 -18.66 -33.84
C ASP A 83 13.17 -18.08 -34.52
N ALA A 84 12.02 -18.74 -34.36
CA ALA A 84 10.74 -18.28 -34.89
C ALA A 84 10.39 -16.90 -34.28
N PRO A 85 10.14 -15.86 -35.10
CA PRO A 85 9.78 -14.55 -34.59
C PRO A 85 8.49 -14.62 -33.74
N GLY A 86 8.53 -14.08 -32.51
CA GLY A 86 7.32 -13.81 -31.70
C GLY A 86 6.85 -14.89 -30.72
N TRP A 87 7.40 -16.11 -30.69
CA TRP A 87 6.98 -17.10 -29.68
C TRP A 87 7.36 -16.66 -28.24
N ARG A 88 8.53 -16.02 -28.10
CA ARG A 88 9.01 -15.44 -26.81
C ARG A 88 8.05 -14.37 -26.29
N ASP A 89 7.52 -13.56 -27.19
CA ASP A 89 6.60 -12.45 -26.89
C ASP A 89 5.28 -12.98 -26.30
N VAL A 90 4.75 -14.04 -26.90
CA VAL A 90 3.52 -14.70 -26.45
C VAL A 90 3.70 -15.29 -25.04
N TRP A 91 4.78 -16.03 -24.80
CA TRP A 91 5.00 -16.60 -23.46
C TRP A 91 5.31 -15.55 -22.42
N ALA A 92 6.01 -14.47 -22.78
CA ALA A 92 6.25 -13.38 -21.86
C ALA A 92 4.93 -12.70 -21.44
N PHE A 93 4.01 -12.47 -22.39
CA PHE A 93 2.67 -11.97 -22.10
C PHE A 93 1.90 -12.89 -21.14
N PHE A 94 1.88 -14.19 -21.41
CA PHE A 94 1.20 -15.15 -20.55
C PHE A 94 1.86 -15.28 -19.18
N PHE A 95 3.19 -15.25 -19.12
CA PHE A 95 3.92 -15.24 -17.86
C PHE A 95 3.54 -14.02 -17.01
N GLY A 96 3.51 -12.83 -17.61
CA GLY A 96 3.02 -11.62 -16.97
C GLY A 96 1.56 -11.75 -16.51
N THR A 97 0.70 -12.29 -17.35
CA THR A 97 -0.71 -12.58 -17.02
C THR A 97 -0.81 -13.43 -15.76
N GLY A 98 -0.03 -14.51 -15.68
CA GLY A 98 0.07 -15.39 -14.52
C GLY A 98 0.55 -14.66 -13.26
N CYS A 99 1.59 -13.82 -13.37
CA CYS A 99 2.05 -12.97 -12.26
C CYS A 99 0.93 -12.08 -11.71
N GLY A 100 0.16 -11.43 -12.57
CA GLY A 100 -0.93 -10.54 -12.14
C GLY A 100 -2.06 -11.26 -11.43
N LEU A 101 -2.42 -12.46 -11.88
CA LEU A 101 -3.43 -13.29 -11.21
C LEU A 101 -2.95 -13.82 -9.86
N VAL A 102 -1.67 -14.19 -9.74
CA VAL A 102 -1.12 -14.69 -8.47
C VAL A 102 -0.97 -13.54 -7.45
N LEU A 103 -0.45 -12.39 -7.89
CA LEU A 103 -0.21 -11.26 -7.00
C LEU A 103 -1.49 -10.54 -6.58
N ASP A 104 -2.61 -10.73 -7.28
CA ASP A 104 -3.90 -10.20 -6.82
C ASP A 104 -4.34 -10.82 -5.49
N GLU A 105 -3.94 -12.06 -5.22
CA GLU A 105 -4.23 -12.79 -3.98
C GLU A 105 -2.99 -12.85 -3.05
N PHE A 106 -2.03 -11.95 -3.22
CA PHE A 106 -0.81 -11.89 -2.40
C PHE A 106 -1.09 -11.91 -0.89
N ALA A 107 -2.17 -11.27 -0.43
CA ALA A 107 -2.58 -11.30 0.97
C ALA A 107 -2.94 -12.71 1.48
N LEU A 108 -3.47 -13.56 0.61
CA LEU A 108 -3.83 -14.95 0.89
C LEU A 108 -2.59 -15.85 0.90
N ILE A 109 -1.63 -15.61 -0.01
CA ILE A 109 -0.35 -16.35 -0.08
C ILE A 109 0.40 -16.25 1.25
N LEU A 110 0.48 -15.05 1.83
CA LEU A 110 1.25 -14.79 3.03
C LEU A 110 0.47 -14.90 4.35
N HIS A 111 -0.76 -15.48 4.33
CA HIS A 111 -1.61 -15.65 5.52
C HIS A 111 -1.55 -14.45 6.49
N LEU A 112 -1.68 -13.22 5.98
CA LEU A 112 -1.52 -12.06 6.85
C LEU A 112 -2.77 -11.83 7.70
N GLU A 113 -2.93 -12.59 8.77
CA GLU A 113 -3.98 -12.42 9.79
C GLU A 113 -3.72 -11.23 10.72
N ASP A 114 -2.50 -10.69 10.78
CA ASP A 114 -2.11 -9.88 11.94
C ASP A 114 -2.43 -8.38 11.90
N VAL A 115 -3.21 -8.00 12.93
CA VAL A 115 -3.30 -6.81 13.81
C VAL A 115 -2.74 -5.45 13.37
N TYR A 116 -1.73 -5.35 12.50
CA TYR A 116 -1.17 -4.07 12.05
C TYR A 116 -1.71 -3.60 10.67
N TRP A 117 -2.35 -4.49 9.90
CA TRP A 117 -2.74 -4.19 8.51
C TRP A 117 -4.10 -4.81 8.10
N LYS A 118 -5.20 -4.24 8.60
CA LYS A 118 -6.60 -4.72 8.47
C LYS A 118 -7.22 -4.77 7.07
N GLU A 119 -6.48 -4.54 5.98
CA GLU A 119 -7.07 -4.42 4.64
C GLU A 119 -6.37 -5.38 3.66
N GLN A 120 -6.84 -6.63 3.61
CA GLN A 120 -6.29 -7.69 2.74
C GLN A 120 -6.23 -7.24 1.26
N GLY A 121 -7.30 -6.62 0.74
CA GLY A 121 -7.35 -6.11 -0.63
C GLY A 121 -6.34 -4.99 -0.96
N ARG A 122 -5.75 -4.34 0.05
CA ARG A 122 -4.74 -3.27 -0.09
C ARG A 122 -3.33 -3.82 -0.24
N LYS A 123 -3.00 -4.94 0.42
CA LYS A 123 -1.66 -5.55 0.37
C LYS A 123 -1.33 -6.07 -1.02
N SER A 124 -2.31 -6.66 -1.69
CA SER A 124 -2.15 -7.12 -3.06
C SER A 124 -1.88 -5.98 -4.05
N VAL A 125 -2.50 -4.81 -3.88
CA VAL A 125 -2.22 -3.63 -4.72
C VAL A 125 -0.78 -3.17 -4.53
N ASP A 126 -0.29 -3.13 -3.30
CA ASP A 126 1.10 -2.75 -3.02
C ASP A 126 2.10 -3.72 -3.66
N ALA A 127 1.86 -5.04 -3.55
CA ALA A 127 2.69 -6.05 -4.20
C ALA A 127 2.67 -5.91 -5.73
N VAL A 128 1.49 -5.68 -6.32
CA VAL A 128 1.34 -5.48 -7.76
C VAL A 128 2.07 -4.23 -8.25
N ILE A 129 1.95 -3.11 -7.55
CA ILE A 129 2.67 -1.89 -7.94
C ILE A 129 4.18 -2.08 -7.84
N ILE A 130 4.67 -2.78 -6.81
CA ILE A 130 6.09 -3.12 -6.69
C ILE A 130 6.53 -3.98 -7.88
N GLY A 131 5.76 -5.00 -8.25
CA GLY A 131 6.04 -5.86 -9.41
C GLY A 131 6.08 -5.07 -10.72
N ILE A 132 5.06 -4.24 -10.99
CA ILE A 132 5.00 -3.31 -12.13
C ILE A 132 6.23 -2.41 -12.15
N LEU A 133 6.60 -1.86 -10.99
CA LEU A 133 7.74 -0.96 -10.87
C LEU A 133 9.05 -1.68 -11.20
N ILE A 134 9.28 -2.88 -10.68
CA ILE A 134 10.47 -3.68 -10.97
C ILE A 134 10.58 -3.97 -12.47
N ILE A 135 9.51 -4.43 -13.11
CA ILE A 135 9.51 -4.72 -14.54
C ILE A 135 9.71 -3.44 -15.36
N ALA A 136 9.11 -2.32 -14.94
CA ALA A 136 9.33 -1.02 -15.55
C ALA A 136 10.79 -0.54 -15.42
N ILE A 137 11.49 -0.83 -14.30
CA ILE A 137 12.96 -0.59 -14.19
C ILE A 137 13.69 -1.33 -15.29
N LEU A 138 13.44 -2.63 -15.37
CA LEU A 138 14.10 -3.52 -16.32
C LEU A 138 13.83 -3.08 -17.78
N LEU A 139 12.62 -2.58 -18.05
CA LEU A 139 12.23 -2.04 -19.36
C LEU A 139 12.89 -0.72 -19.70
N LEU A 140 12.91 0.23 -18.76
CA LEU A 140 13.56 1.51 -19.01
C LEU A 140 15.04 1.24 -19.32
N GLY A 141 15.66 0.28 -18.63
CA GLY A 141 17.00 -0.21 -18.96
C GLY A 141 18.03 0.91 -19.07
N GLN A 142 17.74 2.05 -18.42
CA GLN A 142 18.66 3.16 -18.28
C GLN A 142 19.32 2.94 -16.93
N PHE A 143 20.65 2.90 -16.91
CA PHE A 143 21.39 3.27 -15.71
C PHE A 143 20.81 4.58 -15.15
N PRO A 144 20.85 4.81 -13.82
CA PRO A 144 20.32 6.02 -13.23
C PRO A 144 20.73 7.26 -14.06
N LEU A 145 19.72 7.93 -14.59
CA LEU A 145 19.80 9.19 -15.36
C LEU A 145 20.41 9.17 -16.77
N GLY A 146 20.47 8.04 -17.47
CA GLY A 146 21.09 8.04 -18.81
C GLY A 146 22.54 8.54 -18.74
N ALA A 147 23.18 8.34 -17.58
CA ALA A 147 24.57 8.67 -17.37
C ALA A 147 25.34 7.88 -18.42
N ARG A 148 25.83 8.61 -19.44
CA ARG A 148 26.98 8.15 -20.21
C ARG A 148 27.99 7.64 -19.18
N PRO A 149 28.67 6.51 -19.44
CA PRO A 149 29.72 6.05 -18.53
C PRO A 149 30.53 7.29 -18.18
N PRO A 150 30.70 7.63 -16.89
CA PRO A 150 31.49 8.78 -16.52
C PRO A 150 32.80 8.66 -17.28
N THR A 151 33.40 9.77 -17.66
CA THR A 151 34.71 9.79 -18.31
C THR A 151 35.79 8.95 -17.58
N GLY A 152 35.52 8.50 -16.33
CA GLY A 152 36.29 7.55 -15.51
C GLY A 152 36.00 6.04 -15.65
N GLY A 153 35.27 5.57 -16.68
CA GLY A 153 35.16 4.14 -17.01
C GLY A 153 34.28 3.28 -16.07
N ARG A 154 34.38 1.94 -16.20
CA ARG A 154 33.50 0.94 -15.53
C ARG A 154 33.34 1.13 -14.02
N TRP A 155 34.39 1.61 -13.34
CA TRP A 155 34.41 1.77 -11.89
C TRP A 155 33.57 2.96 -11.41
N ALA A 156 33.50 4.03 -12.22
CA ALA A 156 32.65 5.17 -11.91
C ALA A 156 31.16 4.79 -12.01
N LEU A 157 30.81 3.92 -12.98
CA LEU A 157 29.47 3.36 -13.09
C LEU A 157 29.11 2.49 -11.86
N VAL A 158 30.02 1.61 -11.44
CA VAL A 158 29.86 0.79 -10.23
C VAL A 158 29.67 1.68 -9.00
N ALA A 159 30.46 2.74 -8.85
CA ALA A 159 30.34 3.67 -7.72
C ALA A 159 28.97 4.38 -7.67
N VAL A 160 28.44 4.80 -8.82
CA VAL A 160 27.10 5.41 -8.90
C VAL A 160 26.01 4.41 -8.53
N ILE A 161 26.08 3.18 -9.04
CA ILE A 161 25.13 2.11 -8.71
C ILE A 161 25.16 1.79 -7.21
N CYS A 162 26.36 1.65 -6.64
CA CYS A 162 26.53 1.42 -5.20
C CYS A 162 25.96 2.57 -4.37
N LEU A 163 26.20 3.83 -4.77
CA LEU A 163 25.66 5.01 -4.09
C LEU A 163 24.14 5.01 -4.09
N ASP A 164 23.51 4.79 -5.25
CA ASP A 164 22.05 4.70 -5.35
C ASP A 164 21.47 3.55 -4.54
N ALA A 165 22.12 2.38 -4.55
CA ALA A 165 21.73 1.24 -3.74
C ALA A 165 21.79 1.57 -2.24
N VAL A 166 22.82 2.28 -1.79
CA VAL A 166 22.95 2.75 -0.40
C VAL A 166 21.85 3.76 -0.05
N LEU A 167 21.57 4.73 -0.93
CA LEU A 167 20.50 5.73 -0.70
C LEU A 167 19.12 5.07 -0.62
N ALA A 168 18.83 4.13 -1.52
CA ALA A 168 17.60 3.35 -1.50
C ALA A 168 17.50 2.52 -0.21
N LEU A 169 18.57 1.82 0.19
CA LEU A 169 18.61 1.03 1.43
C LEU A 169 18.36 1.91 2.65
N VAL A 170 18.99 3.09 2.74
CA VAL A 170 18.75 4.03 3.84
C VAL A 170 17.29 4.50 3.85
N ALA A 171 16.70 4.79 2.69
CA ALA A 171 15.28 5.17 2.61
C ALA A 171 14.34 4.02 3.05
N LEU A 172 14.67 2.77 2.69
CA LEU A 172 13.94 1.57 3.12
C LEU A 172 14.05 1.34 4.63
N LEU A 173 15.27 1.40 5.20
CA LEU A 173 15.52 1.29 6.64
C LEU A 173 14.79 2.36 7.45
N LYS A 174 14.55 3.53 6.84
CA LYS A 174 13.77 4.64 7.40
C LYS A 174 12.25 4.47 7.28
N GLY A 175 11.77 3.33 6.76
CA GLY A 175 10.35 3.02 6.62
C GLY A 175 9.67 3.75 5.47
N LYS A 176 10.43 4.16 4.45
CA LYS A 176 9.92 4.90 3.29
C LYS A 176 10.02 4.08 2.01
N ILE A 177 9.28 2.97 1.99
CA ILE A 177 9.24 1.98 0.90
C ILE A 177 9.14 2.69 -0.46
N TRP A 178 8.17 3.58 -0.63
CA TRP A 178 7.94 4.31 -1.89
C TRP A 178 9.05 5.26 -2.30
N THR A 179 9.60 6.07 -1.40
CA THR A 179 10.69 6.98 -1.79
C THR A 179 12.02 6.24 -1.99
N GLY A 180 12.20 5.08 -1.35
CA GLY A 180 13.33 4.19 -1.61
C GLY A 180 13.21 3.56 -2.99
N LEU A 181 12.07 2.94 -3.29
CA LEU A 181 11.79 2.33 -4.60
C LEU A 181 11.81 3.34 -5.75
N LEU A 182 11.12 4.49 -5.62
CA LEU A 182 11.19 5.57 -6.61
C LEU A 182 12.57 6.24 -6.64
N GLY A 183 13.31 6.18 -5.54
CA GLY A 183 14.67 6.70 -5.41
C GLY A 183 15.70 5.96 -6.27
N ILE A 184 15.42 4.69 -6.61
CA ILE A 184 16.24 3.91 -7.55
C ILE A 184 16.20 4.51 -8.97
N PHE A 185 15.08 5.14 -9.35
CA PHE A 185 14.91 5.76 -10.67
C PHE A 185 15.30 7.23 -10.68
N VAL A 186 14.95 7.91 -9.59
CA VAL A 186 15.17 9.34 -9.41
C VAL A 186 16.06 9.46 -8.18
N PRO A 187 17.39 9.46 -8.35
CA PRO A 187 18.35 9.56 -7.25
C PRO A 187 18.04 10.71 -6.30
N VAL A 188 17.47 11.80 -6.83
CA VAL A 188 16.96 12.94 -6.04
C VAL A 188 15.88 12.52 -5.03
N LEU A 189 14.93 11.66 -5.42
CA LEU A 189 13.93 11.10 -4.49
C LEU A 189 14.58 10.16 -3.46
N GLY A 190 15.59 9.39 -3.86
CA GLY A 190 16.38 8.54 -2.96
C GLY A 190 17.13 9.37 -1.92
N LEU A 191 17.77 10.45 -2.37
CA LEU A 191 18.45 11.44 -1.54
C LEU A 191 17.48 12.15 -0.59
N ILE A 192 16.31 12.58 -1.08
CA ILE A 192 15.24 13.15 -0.23
C ILE A 192 14.79 12.11 0.82
N GLY A 193 14.63 10.85 0.41
CA GLY A 193 14.31 9.72 1.28
C GLY A 193 15.36 9.50 2.36
N ALA A 194 16.64 9.58 1.98
CA ALA A 194 17.81 9.39 2.84
C ALA A 194 18.07 10.58 3.77
N ILE A 195 17.87 11.82 3.33
CA ILE A 195 18.08 13.02 4.16
C ILE A 195 16.92 13.22 5.14
N ARG A 196 15.66 13.01 4.71
CA ARG A 196 14.50 13.27 5.57
C ARG A 196 14.47 12.35 6.80
N LEU A 197 13.87 12.84 7.89
CA LEU A 197 13.59 12.07 9.11
C LEU A 197 12.88 10.75 8.79
N ALA A 198 13.18 9.73 9.59
CA ALA A 198 12.65 8.37 9.45
C ALA A 198 11.23 8.28 10.04
N ARG A 199 10.42 7.31 9.57
CA ARG A 199 9.14 7.03 10.22
C ARG A 199 9.38 6.50 11.65
N PRO A 200 8.58 6.89 12.65
CA PRO A 200 8.82 6.55 14.06
C PRO A 200 8.78 5.03 14.34
N GLY A 201 8.07 4.24 13.54
CA GLY A 201 8.03 2.77 13.63
C GLY A 201 9.10 2.03 12.82
N SER A 202 10.04 2.73 12.16
CA SER A 202 11.05 2.09 11.30
C SER A 202 12.22 1.49 12.11
N PRO A 203 12.93 0.47 11.58
CA PRO A 203 14.16 -0.04 12.18
C PRO A 203 15.18 1.07 12.49
N TRP A 204 15.32 2.05 11.59
CA TRP A 204 16.19 3.20 11.79
C TRP A 204 15.78 4.05 13.00
N ALA A 205 14.49 4.29 13.21
CA ALA A 205 14.01 5.05 14.36
C ALA A 205 14.24 4.29 15.68
N ARG A 206 14.00 2.97 15.69
CA ARG A 206 14.26 2.11 16.86
C ARG A 206 15.74 2.04 17.23
N TRP A 207 16.61 1.98 16.24
CA TRP A 207 18.05 1.95 16.49
C TRP A 207 18.60 3.33 16.85
N ARG A 208 18.16 4.40 16.17
CA ARG A 208 18.83 5.71 16.23
C ARG A 208 18.15 6.76 17.11
N TYR A 209 16.83 6.68 17.29
CA TYR A 209 16.04 7.73 17.95
C TYR A 209 15.59 7.35 19.36
N THR A 210 15.72 6.08 19.75
CA THR A 210 15.42 5.62 21.12
C THR A 210 16.26 6.33 22.17
N SER A 211 17.53 6.62 21.87
CA SER A 211 18.42 7.42 22.73
C SER A 211 18.28 8.93 22.55
N ARG A 212 17.34 9.43 21.72
CA ARG A 212 17.18 10.86 21.39
C ARG A 212 15.71 11.30 21.37
N PRO A 213 15.10 11.54 22.54
CA PRO A 213 13.66 11.82 22.67
C PRO A 213 13.20 13.01 21.83
N ARG A 214 13.97 14.12 21.80
CA ARG A 214 13.64 15.31 20.98
C ARG A 214 13.51 15.02 19.47
N ARG A 215 14.29 14.08 18.93
CA ARG A 215 14.20 13.69 17.50
C ARG A 215 13.03 12.72 17.25
N MET A 216 12.71 11.85 18.21
CA MET A 216 11.54 10.98 18.16
C MET A 216 10.24 11.79 18.15
N THR A 217 10.08 12.74 19.08
CA THR A 217 8.88 13.61 19.14
C THR A 217 8.68 14.42 17.86
N ARG A 218 9.77 14.91 17.24
CA ARG A 218 9.70 15.59 15.93
C ARG A 218 9.29 14.65 14.80
N ALA A 219 9.76 13.41 14.79
CA ALA A 219 9.35 12.40 13.81
C ALA A 219 7.86 12.07 13.95
N VAL A 220 7.36 11.86 15.18
CA VAL A 220 5.94 11.59 15.48
C VAL A 220 5.05 12.77 15.07
N ARG A 221 5.40 14.01 15.41
CA ARG A 221 4.63 15.21 15.02
C ARG A 221 4.53 15.38 13.50
N ARG A 222 5.58 15.01 12.76
CA ARG A 222 5.59 15.07 11.29
C ARG A 222 4.76 13.94 10.66
N GLU A 223 4.85 12.73 11.20
CA GLU A 223 4.03 11.58 10.78
C GLU A 223 2.54 11.93 10.85
N ARG A 224 2.10 12.53 11.98
CA ARG A 224 0.71 12.94 12.19
C ARG A 224 0.22 13.99 11.18
N ARG A 225 1.07 14.91 10.70
CA ARG A 225 0.65 16.03 9.83
C ARG A 225 0.77 15.75 8.33
N VAL A 226 1.91 15.22 7.90
CA VAL A 226 2.24 15.09 6.47
C VAL A 226 1.92 13.69 5.97
N HIS A 227 2.40 12.67 6.68
CA HIS A 227 2.25 11.28 6.26
C HIS A 227 0.81 10.81 6.38
N ARG A 228 0.08 11.18 7.45
CA ARG A 228 -1.36 10.88 7.56
C ARG A 228 -2.18 11.40 6.37
N ARG A 229 -1.86 12.58 5.82
CA ARG A 229 -2.56 13.13 4.65
C ARG A 229 -2.21 12.39 3.37
N ALA A 230 -0.93 12.13 3.13
CA ALA A 230 -0.48 11.36 1.96
C ALA A 230 -1.00 9.93 1.99
N ASP A 231 -0.97 9.29 3.16
CA ASP A 231 -1.50 7.94 3.37
C ASP A 231 -3.02 7.94 3.18
N THR A 232 -3.76 8.95 3.66
CA THR A 232 -5.21 9.07 3.40
C THR A 232 -5.53 9.26 1.92
N ALA A 233 -4.79 10.11 1.20
CA ALA A 233 -4.98 10.33 -0.23
C ALA A 233 -4.65 9.07 -1.05
N ARG A 234 -3.58 8.36 -0.68
CA ARG A 234 -3.20 7.08 -1.25
C ARG A 234 -4.27 6.02 -0.99
N THR A 235 -4.77 5.92 0.23
CA THR A 235 -5.87 5.00 0.57
C THR A 235 -7.10 5.31 -0.26
N TRP A 236 -7.47 6.59 -0.42
CA TRP A 236 -8.59 6.98 -1.28
C TRP A 236 -8.41 6.55 -2.74
N LEU A 237 -7.21 6.69 -3.31
CA LEU A 237 -6.91 6.23 -4.66
C LEU A 237 -6.95 4.70 -4.75
N PHE A 238 -6.40 4.02 -3.76
CA PHE A 238 -6.43 2.57 -3.71
C PHE A 238 -7.83 2.01 -3.53
N ASP A 239 -8.70 2.66 -2.76
CA ASP A 239 -10.11 2.26 -2.64
C ASP A 239 -10.85 2.38 -3.97
N ARG A 240 -10.41 3.25 -4.88
CA ARG A 240 -10.95 3.33 -6.25
C ARG A 240 -10.51 2.15 -7.11
N ILE A 241 -9.25 1.72 -6.99
CA ILE A 241 -8.67 0.62 -7.78
C ILE A 241 -9.08 -0.73 -7.20
N ALA A 242 -8.96 -0.90 -5.88
CA ALA A 242 -9.17 -2.11 -5.10
C ALA A 242 -10.62 -2.32 -4.65
N GLY A 243 -11.40 -1.26 -4.50
CA GLY A 243 -12.70 -1.29 -3.84
C GLY A 243 -12.52 -1.12 -2.33
N ALA A 244 -13.44 -0.37 -1.69
CA ALA A 244 -13.35 -0.08 -0.27
C ALA A 244 -13.30 -1.40 0.54
N PRO A 245 -12.38 -1.52 1.52
CA PRO A 245 -12.24 -2.72 2.32
C PRO A 245 -13.48 -2.94 3.19
N GLU A 246 -13.95 -4.18 3.24
CA GLU A 246 -14.94 -4.57 4.22
C GLU A 246 -14.26 -4.59 5.61
N ARG A 247 -14.90 -3.99 6.61
CA ARG A 247 -14.49 -4.22 8.00
C ARG A 247 -14.76 -5.69 8.27
N SER A 248 -13.71 -6.49 8.43
CA SER A 248 -13.85 -7.91 8.78
C SER A 248 -14.88 -8.08 9.91
N PRO A 249 -15.99 -8.80 9.69
CA PRO A 249 -17.05 -8.98 10.69
C PRO A 249 -16.55 -9.73 11.94
N MET A 250 -15.41 -10.43 11.85
CA MET A 250 -14.88 -11.27 12.92
C MET A 250 -14.58 -10.49 14.21
N ILE A 251 -14.10 -9.24 14.11
CA ILE A 251 -13.85 -8.39 15.29
C ILE A 251 -15.17 -7.95 15.94
N GLN A 252 -16.25 -7.84 15.16
CA GLN A 252 -17.53 -7.40 15.70
C GLN A 252 -18.36 -8.56 16.28
N LYS A 253 -18.16 -9.80 15.80
CA LYS A 253 -19.07 -10.92 16.03
C LYS A 253 -18.56 -12.07 16.91
N SER A 254 -17.31 -12.11 17.37
CA SER A 254 -16.89 -13.23 18.24
C SER A 254 -17.15 -12.91 19.72
N PRO A 255 -18.22 -13.43 20.35
CA PRO A 255 -18.49 -13.20 21.77
C PRO A 255 -17.31 -13.63 22.64
N MET A 256 -16.60 -14.70 22.27
CA MET A 256 -15.39 -15.18 22.97
C MET A 256 -14.27 -14.14 23.05
N LEU A 257 -14.05 -13.33 21.99
CA LEU A 257 -12.98 -12.32 22.00
C LEU A 257 -13.37 -11.11 22.85
N ARG A 258 -14.65 -10.73 22.91
CA ARG A 258 -15.14 -9.72 23.85
C ARG A 258 -15.03 -10.20 25.28
N ASP A 259 -15.33 -11.47 25.51
CA ASP A 259 -15.30 -12.08 26.83
C ASP A 259 -13.86 -12.29 27.32
N ALA A 260 -12.95 -12.70 26.43
CA ALA A 260 -11.51 -12.76 26.71
C ALA A 260 -10.91 -11.37 26.95
N ALA A 261 -11.28 -10.36 26.16
CA ALA A 261 -10.84 -8.99 26.37
C ALA A 261 -11.42 -8.39 27.66
N GLY A 262 -12.66 -8.73 28.02
CA GLY A 262 -13.28 -8.37 29.30
C GLY A 262 -12.57 -9.02 30.49
N ARG A 263 -12.24 -10.31 30.39
CA ARG A 263 -11.46 -11.04 31.40
C ARG A 263 -10.04 -10.49 31.56
N LEU A 264 -9.38 -10.11 30.45
CA LEU A 264 -8.07 -9.47 30.50
C LEU A 264 -8.14 -8.05 31.09
N ALA A 265 -9.17 -7.28 30.75
CA ALA A 265 -9.39 -5.96 31.34
C ALA A 265 -9.68 -6.04 32.85
N GLN A 266 -10.40 -7.07 33.31
CA GLN A 266 -10.61 -7.35 34.74
C GLN A 266 -9.33 -7.81 35.46
N ARG A 267 -8.43 -8.52 34.76
CA ARG A 267 -7.12 -8.91 35.32
C ARG A 267 -6.10 -7.77 35.39
N VAL A 268 -6.27 -6.74 34.57
CA VAL A 268 -5.42 -5.54 34.54
C VAL A 268 -6.02 -4.39 35.34
N ALA A 269 -7.28 -4.50 35.77
CA ALA A 269 -7.85 -3.59 36.76
C ALA A 269 -7.03 -3.71 38.06
N PRO A 270 -6.57 -2.60 38.67
CA PRO A 270 -5.90 -2.67 39.96
C PRO A 270 -6.84 -3.34 40.96
N PRO A 271 -6.37 -4.25 41.82
CA PRO A 271 -7.23 -4.83 42.83
C PRO A 271 -7.60 -3.71 43.80
N ASP A 272 -8.90 -3.58 44.09
CA ASP A 272 -9.41 -2.75 45.18
C ASP A 272 -8.77 -3.25 46.47
N THR A 273 -7.64 -2.67 46.85
CA THR A 273 -6.87 -3.06 48.02
C THR A 273 -6.94 -1.94 49.04
N GLY A 274 -7.98 -1.99 49.85
CA GLY A 274 -7.84 -1.65 51.26
C GLY A 274 -6.97 -2.72 51.93
N ALA A 275 -5.65 -2.67 51.74
CA ALA A 275 -4.65 -3.33 52.59
C ALA A 275 -3.22 -3.01 52.09
N GLY A 276 -2.45 -2.30 52.91
CA GLY A 276 -0.99 -2.34 52.96
C GLY A 276 -0.22 -1.95 51.69
N ALA A 277 0.02 -0.65 51.50
CA ALA A 277 0.94 -0.13 50.50
C ALA A 277 2.40 -0.51 50.86
N GLY A 278 2.94 -1.53 50.17
CA GLY A 278 4.39 -1.68 50.00
C GLY A 278 4.83 -0.86 48.78
N GLU A 279 5.87 -0.03 48.96
CA GLU A 279 6.37 0.87 47.92
C GLU A 279 6.69 0.13 46.60
N PRO A 280 6.32 0.69 45.43
CA PRO A 280 6.73 0.16 44.14
C PRO A 280 8.24 0.29 43.97
N ARG A 281 8.92 -0.81 43.67
CA ARG A 281 10.35 -0.84 43.34
C ARG A 281 10.67 0.17 42.23
N GLU A 282 11.66 1.04 42.46
CA GLU A 282 12.12 2.17 41.61
C GLU A 282 12.37 1.88 40.11
N ALA A 283 12.33 0.61 39.68
CA ALA A 283 12.53 0.20 38.28
C ALA A 283 11.27 0.27 37.40
N GLU A 284 10.05 0.33 37.97
CA GLU A 284 8.78 0.29 37.21
C GLU A 284 8.16 1.66 36.89
N GLU A 285 8.48 2.70 37.66
CA GLU A 285 7.98 4.08 37.47
C GLU A 285 8.21 4.68 36.07
N PRO A 286 9.35 4.46 35.38
CA PRO A 286 9.60 5.08 34.07
C PRO A 286 8.72 4.52 32.94
N TRP A 287 8.17 3.32 33.13
CA TRP A 287 7.29 2.67 32.15
C TRP A 287 5.82 3.00 32.41
N LEU A 288 5.40 3.05 33.68
CA LEU A 288 4.06 3.46 34.08
C LEU A 288 3.77 4.90 33.68
N SER A 289 4.67 5.84 33.99
CA SER A 289 4.56 7.24 33.56
C SER A 289 4.49 7.41 32.03
N ARG A 290 5.18 6.55 31.27
CA ARG A 290 5.13 6.55 29.80
C ARG A 290 3.81 6.00 29.26
N LEU A 291 3.20 5.02 29.93
CA LEU A 291 1.88 4.49 29.58
C LEU A 291 0.77 5.49 29.88
N GLU A 292 0.88 6.23 30.98
CA GLU A 292 -0.05 7.31 31.30
C GLU A 292 0.02 8.44 30.29
N HIS A 293 1.23 8.88 29.93
CA HIS A 293 1.42 9.87 28.89
C HIS A 293 0.81 9.42 27.54
N TYR A 294 0.95 8.14 27.19
CA TYR A 294 0.34 7.59 25.96
C TYR A 294 -1.19 7.51 26.05
N ARG A 295 -1.74 7.20 27.23
CA ARG A 295 -3.18 7.15 27.50
C ARG A 295 -3.80 8.54 27.39
N ASP A 296 -3.14 9.56 27.89
CA ASP A 296 -3.61 10.94 27.83
C ASP A 296 -3.53 11.50 26.40
N ASP A 297 -2.45 11.19 25.67
CA ASP A 297 -2.31 11.50 24.24
C ASP A 297 -3.45 10.92 23.38
N LEU A 298 -3.90 9.70 23.70
CA LEU A 298 -5.02 9.04 23.03
C LEU A 298 -6.38 9.65 23.40
N ARG A 299 -6.55 10.10 24.65
CA ARG A 299 -7.75 10.81 25.11
C ARG A 299 -7.89 12.15 24.40
N GLU A 300 -6.81 12.92 24.31
CA GLU A 300 -6.79 14.20 23.59
C GLU A 300 -7.13 14.03 22.09
N ASP A 301 -6.58 13.02 21.39
CA ASP A 301 -6.88 12.80 19.96
C ASP A 301 -8.34 12.36 19.75
N HIS A 302 -8.92 11.63 20.70
CA HIS A 302 -10.34 11.28 20.70
C HIS A 302 -11.24 12.49 20.91
N GLU A 303 -10.90 13.39 21.83
CA GLU A 303 -11.63 14.63 22.08
C GLU A 303 -11.52 15.61 20.91
N GLU A 304 -10.33 15.77 20.33
CA GLU A 304 -10.13 16.61 19.16
C GLU A 304 -10.91 16.07 17.94
N SER A 305 -10.95 14.74 17.79
CA SER A 305 -11.75 14.08 16.75
C SER A 305 -13.26 14.28 16.96
N ARG A 306 -13.75 14.19 18.21
CA ARG A 306 -15.15 14.53 18.54
C ARG A 306 -15.48 15.97 18.21
N ARG A 307 -14.66 16.93 18.67
CA ARG A 307 -14.83 18.37 18.39
C ARG A 307 -14.87 18.65 16.88
N ARG A 308 -13.96 18.05 16.11
CA ARG A 308 -13.96 18.19 14.63
C ARG A 308 -15.21 17.60 13.99
N HIS A 309 -15.70 16.46 14.49
CA HIS A 309 -16.91 15.83 13.98
C HIS A 309 -18.16 16.68 14.31
N GLU A 310 -18.23 17.26 15.50
CA GLU A 310 -19.28 18.20 15.91
C GLU A 310 -19.27 19.48 15.07
N LEU A 311 -18.11 20.09 14.86
CA LEU A 311 -17.96 21.26 13.98
C LEU A 311 -18.42 20.97 12.55
N ARG A 312 -18.06 19.79 12.00
CA ARG A 312 -18.53 19.34 10.68
C ARG A 312 -20.04 19.12 10.65
N ARG A 313 -20.63 18.55 11.71
CA ARG A 313 -22.09 18.38 11.84
C ARG A 313 -22.80 19.73 11.93
N ALA A 314 -22.28 20.67 12.72
CA ALA A 314 -22.81 22.03 12.85
C ALA A 314 -22.73 22.79 11.52
N ALA A 315 -21.61 22.72 10.80
CA ALA A 315 -21.47 23.31 9.47
C ALA A 315 -22.46 22.72 8.45
N ARG A 316 -22.71 21.40 8.50
CA ARG A 316 -23.73 20.75 7.65
C ARG A 316 -25.15 21.20 8.00
N ARG A 317 -25.47 21.38 9.29
CA ARG A 317 -26.77 21.91 9.73
C ARG A 317 -26.98 23.34 9.23
N ARG A 318 -26.02 24.24 9.44
CA ARG A 318 -26.07 25.63 8.95
C ARG A 318 -26.25 25.71 7.43
N ARG A 319 -25.56 24.86 6.65
CA ARG A 319 -25.74 24.79 5.19
C ARG A 319 -27.14 24.34 4.79
N ARG A 320 -27.73 23.38 5.51
CA ARG A 320 -29.11 22.90 5.26
C ARG A 320 -30.14 23.97 5.62
N GLU A 321 -29.95 24.69 6.72
CA GLU A 321 -30.81 25.80 7.13
C GLU A 321 -30.75 26.96 6.14
N ALA A 322 -29.55 27.36 5.71
CA ALA A 322 -29.39 28.38 4.68
C ALA A 322 -30.03 27.99 3.34
N ALA A 323 -29.93 26.71 2.94
CA ALA A 323 -30.62 26.20 1.75
C ALA A 323 -32.15 26.23 1.89
N ARG A 324 -32.69 25.90 3.07
CA ARG A 324 -34.13 25.99 3.37
C ARG A 324 -34.64 27.43 3.39
N GLN A 325 -33.87 28.38 3.93
CA GLN A 325 -34.23 29.80 3.91
C GLN A 325 -34.20 30.37 2.49
N ARG A 326 -33.19 30.03 1.66
CA ARG A 326 -33.18 30.42 0.24
C ARG A 326 -34.37 29.85 -0.52
N GLY A 327 -34.73 28.59 -0.29
CA GLY A 327 -35.92 27.98 -0.91
C GLY A 327 -37.27 28.55 -0.43
N ARG A 328 -37.31 29.21 0.74
CA ARG A 328 -38.50 29.95 1.21
C ARG A 328 -38.61 31.34 0.58
N ASN A 329 -37.49 32.05 0.41
CA ASN A 329 -37.49 33.39 -0.21
C ASN A 329 -37.73 33.38 -1.72
N THR A 330 -37.61 32.23 -2.40
CA THR A 330 -37.87 32.10 -3.84
C THR A 330 -39.27 31.60 -4.17
N ARG A 331 -40.19 31.47 -3.19
CA ARG A 331 -41.59 31.15 -3.49
C ARG A 331 -42.33 32.45 -3.87
N PRO A 332 -42.87 32.57 -5.09
CA PRO A 332 -43.68 33.73 -5.45
C PRO A 332 -44.94 33.78 -4.56
N PRO A 333 -45.45 34.98 -4.22
CA PRO A 333 -46.68 35.10 -3.45
C PRO A 333 -47.81 34.44 -4.24
N THR A 334 -48.50 33.49 -3.60
CA THR A 334 -49.77 32.95 -4.09
C THR A 334 -50.77 34.08 -4.17
N ILE A 335 -51.04 34.54 -5.40
CA ILE A 335 -52.13 35.45 -5.73
C ILE A 335 -53.42 34.70 -5.39
N ARG A 336 -54.26 35.30 -4.55
CA ARG A 336 -55.58 34.82 -4.19
C ARG A 336 -56.63 35.69 -4.84
#